data_AF-A0A2V5NW81-F1
#
_entry.id   AF-A0A2V5NW81-F1
#
_cell.length_a   1.000
_cell.length_b   1.000
_cell.length_c   1.000
_cell.angle_alpha   90.00
_cell.angle_beta   90.00
_cell.angle_gamma   90.00
#
_symmetry.space_group_name_H-M   'P 1'
#
loop_
_entity.id
_entity.type
_entity.pdbx_description
1 polymer ?
#
loop_
_entity_poly.entity_id
_entity_poly.type
_entity_poly.pdbx_seq_one_letter_code
_entity_poly.pdbx_strand_id
1 'polypeptide(L)'
;MDTALYVSGALFAVFSLISAIVGTLGHRSLSIWTGLAAFCFIGLAGACWLQDREWQRDVTKRRFPRFNERVDEYRFTLGSGIIAHKLASELKAGARWEPIVMGDKAPITLYVENGEFFADFNAALLPGEHPIKLRHNELQGKPHGWDMNSNDSALEIVDENGAPVFQMVWADSAHIIVKGDFVLNTMRMTFPPVGSPIFKYPAWKFPSELAP
;
A
#
# COMPACT_ATOMS: atom_id res chain seq x y z
N MET A 1 10.58 11.30 2.74
CA MET A 1 11.51 12.25 3.40
C MET A 1 11.33 13.67 2.83
N ASP A 2 10.35 13.86 1.95
CA ASP A 2 10.41 14.88 0.91
C ASP A 2 9.61 16.14 1.28
N THR A 3 8.53 15.99 2.02
CA THR A 3 7.73 17.13 2.52
C THR A 3 8.56 18.08 3.39
N ALA A 4 9.48 17.54 4.19
CA ALA A 4 10.36 18.35 5.05
C ALA A 4 11.34 19.21 4.23
N LEU A 5 11.80 18.72 3.08
CA LEU A 5 12.69 19.45 2.17
C LEU A 5 11.95 20.62 1.50
N TYR A 6 10.72 20.40 1.03
CA TYR A 6 9.90 21.48 0.45
C TYR A 6 9.51 22.54 1.47
N VAL A 7 9.14 22.13 2.69
CA VAL A 7 8.78 23.07 3.77
C VAL A 7 10.00 23.91 4.20
N SER A 8 11.16 23.28 4.36
CA SER A 8 12.39 24.01 4.71
C SER A 8 12.84 24.95 3.61
N GLY A 9 12.75 24.55 2.33
CA GLY A 9 13.00 25.42 1.18
C GLY A 9 12.06 26.63 1.12
N ALA A 10 10.76 26.42 1.35
CA ALA A 10 9.78 27.50 1.38
C ALA A 10 10.03 28.49 2.54
N LEU A 11 10.33 27.98 3.75
CA LEU A 11 10.67 28.81 4.90
C LEU A 11 11.92 29.66 4.64
N PHE A 12 12.96 29.06 4.05
CA PHE A 12 14.19 29.79 3.70
C PHE A 12 13.93 30.93 2.70
N ALA A 13 13.07 30.70 1.70
CA ALA A 13 12.65 31.73 0.75
C ALA A 13 11.90 32.89 1.43
N VAL A 14 11.00 32.59 2.37
CA VAL A 14 10.26 33.60 3.14
C VAL A 14 11.20 34.44 4.00
N PHE A 15 12.15 33.81 4.71
CA PHE A 15 13.14 34.55 5.51
C PHE A 15 14.03 35.44 4.64
N SER A 16 14.48 34.94 3.48
CA SER A 16 15.27 35.72 2.53
C SER A 16 14.51 36.94 2.01
N LEU A 17 13.20 36.79 1.76
CA LEU A 17 12.32 37.89 1.36
C LEU A 17 12.19 38.94 2.47
N ILE A 18 11.97 38.52 3.72
CA ILE A 18 11.86 39.43 4.86
C ILE A 18 13.17 40.22 5.03
N SER A 19 14.32 39.54 4.99
CA SER A 19 15.64 40.18 5.06
C SER A 19 15.86 41.18 3.91
N ALA A 20 15.43 40.84 2.70
CA ALA A 20 15.53 41.73 1.55
C ALA A 20 14.60 42.95 1.67
N ILE A 21 13.37 42.79 2.16
CA ILE A 21 12.45 43.92 2.39
C ILE A 21 13.00 44.86 3.45
N VAL A 22 13.46 44.32 4.58
CA VAL A 22 14.05 45.12 5.66
C VAL A 22 15.32 45.84 5.19
N GLY A 23 16.19 45.16 4.44
CA GLY A 23 17.40 45.76 3.87
C GLY A 23 17.15 46.83 2.81
N THR A 24 15.94 46.90 2.24
CA THR A 24 15.59 47.83 1.15
C THR A 24 14.63 48.95 1.58
N LEU A 25 14.36 49.11 2.88
CA LEU A 25 13.45 50.13 3.41
C LEU A 25 13.80 51.59 3.05
N GLY A 26 14.97 51.87 2.47
CA GLY A 26 15.36 53.18 1.92
C GLY A 26 15.20 53.33 0.39
N HIS A 27 14.96 52.27 -0.37
CA HIS A 27 14.92 52.27 -1.83
C HIS A 27 13.65 51.61 -2.37
N ARG A 28 12.64 52.45 -2.68
CA ARG A 28 11.32 51.99 -3.18
C ARG A 28 11.39 51.13 -4.43
N SER A 29 12.26 51.46 -5.39
CA SER A 29 12.37 50.66 -6.62
C SER A 29 12.92 49.27 -6.32
N LEU A 30 13.96 49.19 -5.49
CA LEU A 30 14.60 47.94 -5.15
C LEU A 30 13.66 47.01 -4.38
N SER A 31 12.91 47.53 -3.41
CA SER A 31 11.95 46.74 -2.61
C SER A 31 10.81 46.15 -3.46
N ILE A 32 10.34 46.88 -4.47
CA ILE A 32 9.33 46.39 -5.43
C ILE A 32 9.90 45.21 -6.24
N TRP A 33 11.12 45.33 -6.76
CA TRP A 33 11.75 44.27 -7.56
C TRP A 33 12.04 43.02 -6.72
N THR A 34 12.53 43.15 -5.48
CA THR A 34 12.72 41.99 -4.59
C THR A 34 11.41 41.33 -4.19
N GLY A 35 10.36 42.12 -3.94
CA GLY A 35 9.01 41.59 -3.69
C GLY A 35 8.47 40.75 -4.84
N LEU A 36 8.56 41.28 -6.07
CA LEU A 36 8.15 40.57 -7.29
C LEU A 36 8.95 39.27 -7.49
N ALA A 37 10.28 39.34 -7.35
CA ALA A 37 11.14 38.17 -7.51
C ALA A 37 10.76 37.06 -6.52
N ALA A 38 10.54 37.39 -5.24
CA ALA A 38 10.16 36.38 -4.25
C ALA A 38 8.77 35.79 -4.50
N PHE A 39 7.81 36.59 -4.96
CA PHE A 39 6.50 36.08 -5.35
C PHE A 39 6.62 35.08 -6.51
N CYS A 40 7.47 35.36 -7.50
CA CYS A 40 7.78 34.41 -8.58
C CYS A 40 8.41 33.11 -8.06
N PHE A 41 9.36 33.18 -7.11
CA PHE A 41 9.98 31.98 -6.53
C PHE A 41 8.98 31.13 -5.73
N ILE A 42 8.10 31.75 -4.94
CA ILE A 42 7.03 31.04 -4.22
C ILE A 42 6.09 30.33 -5.22
N GLY A 43 5.69 31.04 -6.29
CA GLY A 43 4.87 30.46 -7.35
C GLY A 43 5.53 29.27 -8.03
N LEU A 44 6.83 29.38 -8.36
CA LEU A 44 7.61 28.29 -8.97
C LEU A 44 7.72 27.09 -8.02
N ALA A 45 8.04 27.31 -6.75
CA ALA A 45 8.14 26.24 -5.75
C ALA A 45 6.80 25.51 -5.57
N GLY A 46 5.68 26.25 -5.53
CA GLY A 46 4.34 25.69 -5.51
C GLY A 46 4.02 24.86 -6.75
N ALA A 47 4.39 25.33 -7.94
CA ALA A 47 4.23 24.60 -9.19
C ALA A 47 5.07 23.31 -9.23
N CYS A 48 6.34 23.37 -8.81
CA CYS A 48 7.19 22.19 -8.71
C CYS A 48 6.66 21.16 -7.71
N TRP A 49 6.12 21.61 -6.56
CA TRP A 49 5.49 20.72 -5.59
C TRP A 49 4.22 20.05 -6.15
N LEU A 50 3.39 20.79 -6.87
CA LEU A 50 2.21 20.23 -7.55
C LEU A 50 2.62 19.21 -8.60
N GLN A 51 3.63 19.52 -9.41
CA GLN A 51 4.16 18.63 -10.43
C GLN A 51 4.77 17.36 -9.83
N ASP A 52 5.55 17.46 -8.75
CA ASP A 52 6.08 16.28 -8.04
C ASP A 52 4.94 15.41 -7.52
N ARG A 53 3.91 16.01 -6.92
CA ARG A 53 2.73 15.27 -6.44
C ARG A 53 1.98 14.56 -7.59
N GLU A 54 1.89 15.20 -8.75
CA GLU A 54 1.27 14.62 -9.94
C GLU A 54 2.15 13.49 -10.52
N TRP A 55 3.47 13.68 -10.55
CA TRP A 55 4.42 12.64 -10.94
C TRP A 55 4.34 11.43 -10.02
N GLN A 56 4.32 11.61 -8.70
CA GLN A 56 4.20 10.52 -7.73
C GLN A 56 2.88 9.73 -7.90
N ARG A 57 1.79 10.43 -8.27
CA ARG A 57 0.52 9.79 -8.67
C ARG A 57 0.64 8.98 -9.96
N ASP A 58 1.47 9.42 -10.90
CA ASP A 58 1.69 8.70 -12.16
C ASP A 58 2.67 7.53 -11.99
N VAL A 59 3.70 7.64 -11.15
CA VAL A 59 4.66 6.54 -10.91
C VAL A 59 3.98 5.35 -10.25
N THR A 60 3.05 5.60 -9.34
CA THR A 60 2.19 4.53 -8.78
C THR A 60 1.26 3.90 -9.83
N LYS A 61 0.98 4.59 -10.95
CA LYS A 61 0.14 4.10 -12.06
C LYS A 61 0.90 3.55 -13.25
N ARG A 62 2.18 3.87 -13.42
CA ARG A 62 3.04 3.33 -14.50
C ARG A 62 3.45 1.90 -14.16
N ARG A 63 2.46 1.02 -14.04
CA ARG A 63 2.68 -0.39 -14.32
C ARG A 63 3.09 -0.45 -15.79
N PHE A 64 4.22 -1.11 -16.10
CA PHE A 64 4.58 -1.45 -17.48
C PHE A 64 3.33 -1.93 -18.23
N PRO A 65 3.17 -1.63 -19.54
CA PRO A 65 2.01 -2.11 -20.29
C PRO A 65 1.94 -3.64 -20.17
N ARG A 66 1.11 -4.11 -19.24
CA ARG A 66 0.72 -5.51 -19.17
C ARG A 66 -0.29 -5.71 -20.28
N PHE A 67 -0.36 -6.91 -20.82
CA PHE A 67 -1.49 -7.27 -21.67
C PHE A 67 -2.79 -6.89 -20.95
N ASN A 68 -3.66 -6.13 -21.63
CA ASN A 68 -4.93 -5.72 -21.08
C ASN A 68 -5.87 -6.93 -21.13
N GLU A 69 -5.62 -7.86 -20.21
CA GLU A 69 -6.34 -9.12 -20.16
C GLU A 69 -7.79 -8.84 -19.80
N ARG A 70 -8.69 -9.34 -20.64
CA ARG A 70 -10.11 -9.24 -20.37
C ARG A 70 -10.43 -10.16 -19.21
N VAL A 71 -10.68 -9.57 -18.05
CA VAL A 71 -11.13 -10.31 -16.87
C VAL A 71 -12.61 -10.65 -17.03
N ASP A 72 -12.89 -11.93 -17.27
CA ASP A 72 -14.26 -12.45 -17.30
C ASP A 72 -14.71 -12.97 -15.92
N GLU A 73 -13.77 -13.40 -15.08
CA GLU A 73 -14.01 -13.98 -13.76
C GLU A 73 -12.94 -13.55 -12.76
N TYR A 74 -13.36 -13.22 -11.53
CA TYR A 74 -12.47 -13.02 -10.39
C TYR A 74 -12.50 -14.26 -9.49
N ARG A 75 -11.33 -14.72 -9.07
CA ARG A 75 -11.15 -15.95 -8.30
C ARG A 75 -10.34 -15.69 -7.04
N PHE A 76 -10.81 -16.21 -5.93
CA PHE A 76 -10.11 -16.20 -4.66
C PHE A 76 -9.89 -17.64 -4.20
N THR A 77 -8.69 -17.94 -3.75
CA THR A 77 -8.33 -19.25 -3.20
C THR A 77 -7.72 -19.07 -1.82
N LEU A 78 -8.32 -19.66 -0.81
CA LEU A 78 -7.72 -19.78 0.52
C LEU A 78 -7.19 -21.20 0.70
N GLY A 79 -5.86 -21.29 0.64
CA GLY A 79 -5.12 -22.52 0.75
C GLY A 79 -5.41 -23.47 -0.40
N SER A 80 -5.91 -24.68 -0.09
CA SER A 80 -6.20 -25.75 -1.05
C SER A 80 -7.68 -26.12 -1.09
N GLY A 81 -8.51 -25.41 -0.32
CA GLY A 81 -9.89 -25.83 -0.05
C GLY A 81 -10.93 -24.82 -0.46
N ILE A 82 -10.87 -23.61 0.09
CA ILE A 82 -11.93 -22.62 -0.14
C ILE A 82 -11.63 -21.86 -1.42
N ILE A 83 -12.49 -22.03 -2.40
CA ILE A 83 -12.45 -21.30 -3.67
C ILE A 83 -13.74 -20.48 -3.75
N ALA A 84 -13.59 -19.16 -3.88
CA ALA A 84 -14.70 -18.26 -4.17
C ALA A 84 -14.46 -17.65 -5.55
N HIS A 85 -15.49 -17.57 -6.38
CA HIS A 85 -15.39 -16.94 -7.68
C HIS A 85 -16.63 -16.10 -7.97
N LYS A 86 -16.49 -15.12 -8.86
CA LYS A 86 -17.59 -14.26 -9.29
C LYS A 86 -17.31 -13.71 -10.67
N LEU A 87 -18.33 -13.64 -11.52
CA LEU A 87 -18.16 -13.12 -12.87
C LEU A 87 -17.97 -11.61 -12.84
N ALA A 88 -17.10 -11.10 -13.70
CA ALA A 88 -16.88 -9.67 -13.83
C ALA A 88 -18.17 -8.93 -14.28
N SER A 89 -19.03 -9.59 -15.06
CA SER A 89 -20.34 -9.06 -15.47
C SER A 89 -21.29 -8.87 -14.30
N GLU A 90 -21.30 -9.79 -13.32
CA GLU A 90 -22.13 -9.71 -12.13
C GLU A 90 -21.71 -8.55 -11.24
N LEU A 91 -20.40 -8.40 -11.01
CA LEU A 91 -19.85 -7.27 -10.25
C LEU A 91 -20.17 -5.92 -10.92
N LYS A 92 -20.07 -5.85 -12.25
CA LYS A 92 -20.48 -4.66 -13.03
C LYS A 92 -21.97 -4.37 -12.94
N ALA A 93 -22.80 -5.40 -12.78
CA ALA A 93 -24.24 -5.26 -12.54
C ALA A 93 -24.59 -4.90 -11.08
N GLY A 94 -23.59 -4.72 -10.21
CA GLY A 94 -23.77 -4.30 -8.81
C GLY A 94 -23.82 -5.46 -7.82
N ALA A 95 -23.55 -6.70 -8.24
CA ALA A 95 -23.39 -7.81 -7.30
C ALA A 95 -22.22 -7.50 -6.34
N ARG A 96 -22.36 -7.93 -5.08
CA ARG A 96 -21.32 -7.84 -4.07
C ARG A 96 -20.79 -9.23 -3.75
N TRP A 97 -19.54 -9.30 -3.29
CA TRP A 97 -19.05 -10.52 -2.66
C TRP A 97 -19.71 -10.70 -1.30
N GLU A 98 -20.07 -11.94 -1.01
CA GLU A 98 -20.44 -12.30 0.35
C GLU A 98 -19.16 -12.45 1.17
N PRO A 99 -19.11 -11.91 2.39
CA PRO A 99 -17.96 -12.12 3.26
C PRO A 99 -17.75 -13.62 3.49
N ILE A 100 -16.50 -14.08 3.48
CA ILE A 100 -16.21 -15.48 3.79
C ILE A 100 -16.34 -15.63 5.30
N VAL A 101 -17.48 -16.18 5.73
CA VAL A 101 -17.79 -16.40 7.13
C VAL A 101 -17.08 -17.67 7.60
N MET A 102 -16.42 -17.56 8.74
CA MET A 102 -15.71 -18.64 9.40
C MET A 102 -16.03 -18.60 10.90
N GLY A 103 -16.87 -19.52 11.36
CA GLY A 103 -17.48 -19.44 12.68
C GLY A 103 -18.47 -18.28 12.77
N ASP A 104 -18.29 -17.40 13.75
CA ASP A 104 -19.09 -16.19 13.98
C ASP A 104 -18.44 -14.92 13.40
N LYS A 105 -17.31 -15.06 12.69
CA LYS A 105 -16.54 -13.95 12.13
C LYS A 105 -16.50 -14.01 10.61
N ALA A 106 -16.34 -12.85 9.98
CA ALA A 106 -16.07 -12.71 8.56
C ALA A 106 -14.66 -12.14 8.37
N PRO A 107 -13.60 -12.96 8.53
CA PRO A 107 -12.24 -12.47 8.50
C PRO A 107 -11.77 -12.02 7.12
N ILE A 108 -12.48 -12.38 6.04
CA ILE A 108 -12.07 -12.09 4.66
C ILE A 108 -13.20 -11.38 3.94
N THR A 109 -12.89 -10.23 3.33
CA THR A 109 -13.81 -9.50 2.46
C THR A 109 -13.15 -9.28 1.11
N LEU A 110 -13.84 -9.72 0.06
CA LEU A 110 -13.38 -9.60 -1.33
C LEU A 110 -14.11 -8.44 -2.01
N TYR A 111 -13.43 -7.68 -2.85
CA TYR A 111 -14.06 -6.62 -3.62
C TYR A 111 -13.23 -6.23 -4.84
N VAL A 112 -13.89 -5.58 -5.79
CA VAL A 112 -13.23 -4.96 -6.94
C VAL A 112 -13.46 -3.47 -6.85
N GLU A 113 -12.37 -2.69 -6.86
CA GLU A 113 -12.42 -1.24 -6.84
C GLU A 113 -11.55 -0.71 -7.98
N ASN A 114 -12.12 0.19 -8.81
CA ASN A 114 -11.42 0.76 -9.97
C ASN A 114 -10.83 -0.28 -10.95
N GLY A 115 -11.42 -1.48 -11.01
CA GLY A 115 -10.95 -2.57 -11.86
C GLY A 115 -9.83 -3.43 -11.25
N GLU A 116 -9.44 -3.16 -10.00
CA GLU A 116 -8.44 -3.94 -9.27
C GLU A 116 -9.12 -4.86 -8.26
N PHE A 117 -8.63 -6.10 -8.15
CA PHE A 117 -9.16 -7.09 -7.22
C PHE A 117 -8.42 -7.05 -5.89
N PHE A 118 -9.18 -6.93 -4.80
CA PHE A 118 -8.67 -6.81 -3.44
C PHE A 118 -9.23 -7.89 -2.52
N ALA A 119 -8.44 -8.23 -1.52
CA ALA A 119 -8.83 -9.09 -0.42
C ALA A 119 -8.39 -8.45 0.91
N ASP A 120 -9.37 -8.00 1.69
CA ASP A 120 -9.15 -7.48 3.03
C ASP A 120 -9.19 -8.62 4.05
N PHE A 121 -8.29 -8.58 5.03
CA PHE A 121 -8.18 -9.56 6.11
C PHE A 121 -8.30 -8.91 7.48
N ASN A 122 -9.01 -9.57 8.39
CA ASN A 122 -9.11 -9.22 9.81
C ASN A 122 -9.13 -10.49 10.65
N ALA A 123 -7.95 -11.05 10.91
CA ALA A 123 -7.78 -12.32 11.63
C ALA A 123 -6.53 -12.31 12.50
N ALA A 124 -6.59 -13.03 13.62
CA ALA A 124 -5.39 -13.32 14.41
C ALA A 124 -4.64 -14.48 13.76
N LEU A 125 -3.31 -14.38 13.66
CA LEU A 125 -2.47 -15.47 13.15
C LEU A 125 -1.98 -16.39 14.28
N LEU A 126 -1.96 -15.90 15.52
CA LEU A 126 -1.63 -16.67 16.72
C LEU A 126 -2.73 -16.58 17.80
N PRO A 127 -2.90 -17.61 18.65
CA PRO A 127 -3.86 -17.57 19.75
C PRO A 127 -3.52 -16.49 20.77
N GLY A 128 -4.51 -15.67 21.14
CA GLY A 128 -4.35 -14.61 22.14
C GLY A 128 -3.74 -13.31 21.61
N GLU A 129 -3.34 -13.25 20.33
CA GLU A 129 -2.81 -12.05 19.72
C GLU A 129 -3.89 -11.13 19.14
N HIS A 130 -3.53 -9.85 18.98
CA HIS A 130 -4.37 -8.90 18.25
C HIS A 130 -4.49 -9.31 16.78
N PRO A 131 -5.69 -9.18 16.18
CA PRO A 131 -5.86 -9.52 14.78
C PRO A 131 -5.02 -8.59 13.91
N ILE A 132 -4.32 -9.19 12.96
CA ILE A 132 -3.72 -8.47 11.86
C ILE A 132 -4.85 -7.99 10.94
N LYS A 133 -4.76 -6.72 10.55
CA LYS A 133 -5.69 -6.10 9.62
C LYS A 133 -4.95 -5.77 8.34
N LEU A 134 -5.30 -6.44 7.27
CA LEU A 134 -4.91 -6.06 5.91
C LEU A 134 -6.11 -5.36 5.29
N ARG A 135 -5.98 -4.07 5.02
CA ARG A 135 -7.04 -3.29 4.37
C ARG A 135 -6.48 -2.59 3.17
N HIS A 136 -7.03 -2.87 2.00
CA HIS A 136 -6.60 -2.22 0.76
C HIS A 136 -5.08 -2.35 0.54
N ASN A 137 -4.55 -3.55 0.78
CA ASN A 137 -3.12 -3.88 0.76
C ASN A 137 -2.24 -3.17 1.82
N GLU A 138 -2.84 -2.49 2.79
CA GLU A 138 -2.11 -1.89 3.93
C GLU A 138 -2.21 -2.77 5.17
N LEU A 139 -1.05 -3.13 5.73
CA LEU A 139 -0.97 -3.94 6.95
C LEU A 139 -1.03 -3.07 8.20
N GLN A 140 -1.86 -3.45 9.16
CA GLN A 140 -1.96 -2.84 10.49
C GLN A 140 -1.95 -3.92 11.58
N GLY A 141 -1.39 -3.58 12.74
CA GLY A 141 -1.39 -4.47 13.90
C GLY A 141 -0.40 -5.64 13.83
N LYS A 142 0.71 -5.48 13.09
CA LYS A 142 1.79 -6.48 13.05
C LYS A 142 2.40 -6.66 14.46
N PRO A 143 2.51 -7.90 14.98
CA PRO A 143 3.20 -8.20 16.24
C PRO A 143 4.65 -7.70 16.28
N HIS A 144 5.19 -7.53 17.48
CA HIS A 144 6.58 -7.13 17.67
C HIS A 144 7.53 -8.26 17.25
N GLY A 145 8.63 -7.92 16.57
CA GLY A 145 9.62 -8.91 16.10
C GLY A 145 9.29 -9.54 14.75
N TRP A 146 8.04 -9.47 14.30
CA TRP A 146 7.63 -9.96 12.99
C TRP A 146 8.11 -9.04 11.87
N ASP A 147 8.33 -9.59 10.69
CA ASP A 147 8.75 -8.85 9.51
C ASP A 147 7.77 -9.03 8.35
N MET A 148 7.72 -8.05 7.44
CA MET A 148 6.84 -8.08 6.27
C MET A 148 7.63 -7.65 5.04
N ASN A 149 7.49 -8.41 3.97
CA ASN A 149 8.05 -8.06 2.67
C ASN A 149 6.95 -8.19 1.60
N SER A 150 7.03 -7.39 0.56
CA SER A 150 6.04 -7.41 -0.52
C SER A 150 6.61 -6.88 -1.82
N ASN A 151 5.93 -7.20 -2.92
CA ASN A 151 6.13 -6.61 -4.24
C ASN A 151 4.78 -6.48 -4.95
N ASP A 152 4.78 -6.16 -6.25
CA ASP A 152 3.57 -5.98 -7.06
C ASP A 152 2.68 -7.23 -7.21
N SER A 153 3.15 -8.41 -6.79
CA SER A 153 2.50 -9.71 -7.00
C SER A 153 2.33 -10.54 -5.74
N ALA A 154 2.97 -10.17 -4.62
CA ALA A 154 2.88 -10.94 -3.40
C ALA A 154 3.17 -10.10 -2.15
N LEU A 155 2.59 -10.52 -1.04
CA LEU A 155 2.84 -10.03 0.31
C LEU A 155 3.08 -11.23 1.22
N GLU A 156 4.12 -11.14 2.04
CA GLU A 156 4.48 -12.16 3.01
C GLU A 156 4.74 -11.53 4.38
N ILE A 157 4.28 -12.22 5.42
CA ILE A 157 4.57 -11.91 6.81
C ILE A 157 5.26 -13.13 7.42
N VAL A 158 6.38 -12.88 8.10
CA VAL A 158 7.13 -13.88 8.85
C VAL A 158 7.12 -13.56 10.34
N ASP A 159 7.17 -14.60 11.16
CA ASP A 159 7.32 -14.48 12.60
C ASP A 159 8.73 -14.01 13.01
N GLU A 160 9.00 -13.91 14.32
CA GLU A 160 10.31 -13.53 14.85
C GLU A 160 11.45 -14.51 14.52
N ASN A 161 11.13 -15.74 14.11
CA ASN A 161 12.09 -16.76 13.68
C ASN A 161 12.33 -16.74 12.17
N GLY A 162 11.64 -15.86 11.43
CA GLY A 162 11.66 -15.81 9.98
C GLY A 162 10.82 -16.90 9.31
N ALA A 163 9.94 -17.59 10.06
CA ALA A 163 9.01 -18.56 9.50
C ALA A 163 7.79 -17.86 8.88
N PRO A 164 7.41 -18.16 7.63
CA PRO A 164 6.22 -17.59 7.01
C PRO A 164 4.94 -17.97 7.76
N VAL A 165 4.14 -16.97 8.12
CA VAL A 165 2.84 -17.14 8.82
C VAL A 165 1.65 -16.70 7.98
N PHE A 166 1.89 -15.84 6.98
CA PHE A 166 0.89 -15.40 6.02
C PHE A 166 1.54 -15.10 4.67
N GLN A 167 0.92 -15.58 3.59
CA GLN A 167 1.29 -15.31 2.21
C GLN A 167 0.03 -14.95 1.43
N MET A 168 0.05 -13.84 0.73
CA MET A 168 -0.96 -13.47 -0.27
C MET A 168 -0.26 -13.27 -1.61
N VAL A 169 -0.74 -13.94 -2.65
CA VAL A 169 -0.13 -13.95 -3.98
C VAL A 169 -1.21 -13.65 -5.02
N TRP A 170 -0.95 -12.68 -5.88
CA TRP A 170 -1.71 -12.48 -7.11
C TRP A 170 -1.14 -13.40 -8.17
N ALA A 171 -1.84 -14.50 -8.46
CA ALA A 171 -1.46 -15.42 -9.53
C ALA A 171 -1.65 -14.75 -10.91
N ASP A 172 -2.67 -13.90 -11.02
CA ASP A 172 -2.94 -13.02 -12.15
C ASP A 172 -3.72 -11.77 -11.65
N SER A 173 -4.17 -10.90 -12.55
CA SER A 173 -4.89 -9.66 -12.19
C SER A 173 -6.27 -9.89 -11.53
N ALA A 174 -6.82 -11.10 -11.66
CA ALA A 174 -8.14 -11.48 -11.19
C ALA A 174 -8.12 -12.66 -10.20
N HIS A 175 -6.95 -13.21 -9.89
CA HIS A 175 -6.79 -14.38 -9.02
C HIS A 175 -5.89 -14.08 -7.83
N ILE A 176 -6.50 -14.03 -6.65
CA ILE A 176 -5.78 -13.92 -5.36
C ILE A 176 -5.73 -15.29 -4.69
N ILE A 177 -4.54 -15.70 -4.28
CA ILE A 177 -4.28 -16.90 -3.48
C ILE A 177 -3.77 -16.47 -2.11
N VAL A 178 -4.38 -16.98 -1.05
CA VAL A 178 -3.94 -16.73 0.32
C VAL A 178 -3.61 -18.03 1.02
N LYS A 179 -2.49 -18.05 1.73
CA LYS A 179 -2.03 -19.14 2.59
C LYS A 179 -1.69 -18.56 3.95
N GLY A 180 -1.99 -19.29 5.01
CA GLY A 180 -1.77 -18.78 6.36
C GLY A 180 -2.36 -19.69 7.42
N ASP A 181 -1.80 -19.56 8.61
CA ASP A 181 -2.38 -20.09 9.83
C ASP A 181 -3.28 -19.03 10.44
N PHE A 182 -4.58 -19.30 10.53
CA PHE A 182 -5.54 -18.36 11.10
C PHE A 182 -6.14 -18.94 12.36
N VAL A 183 -6.23 -18.11 13.40
CA VAL A 183 -6.90 -18.44 14.65
C VAL A 183 -8.21 -17.69 14.72
N LEU A 184 -9.31 -18.44 14.72
CA LEU A 184 -10.65 -17.89 14.90
C LEU A 184 -11.22 -18.40 16.21
N ASN A 185 -11.35 -17.46 17.15
CA ASN A 185 -11.73 -17.72 18.53
C ASN A 185 -10.74 -18.67 19.21
N THR A 186 -11.13 -19.92 19.45
CA THR A 186 -10.29 -20.97 20.04
C THR A 186 -9.89 -22.04 19.03
N MET A 187 -10.43 -22.00 17.81
CA MET A 187 -10.10 -22.97 16.76
C MET A 187 -8.97 -22.42 15.89
N ARG A 188 -7.82 -23.10 15.90
CA ARG A 188 -6.76 -22.88 14.91
C ARG A 188 -7.20 -23.57 13.63
N MET A 189 -7.41 -22.78 12.58
CA MET A 189 -7.59 -23.29 11.24
C MET A 189 -6.31 -23.08 10.46
N THR A 190 -5.56 -24.16 10.30
CA THR A 190 -4.48 -24.23 9.34
C THR A 190 -5.11 -24.49 7.98
N PHE A 191 -5.21 -23.43 7.18
CA PHE A 191 -5.31 -23.58 5.73
C PHE A 191 -3.89 -23.96 5.29
N PRO A 192 -3.71 -24.83 4.27
CA PRO A 192 -2.48 -25.57 4.00
C PRO A 192 -1.21 -24.76 4.29
N PRO A 193 -0.20 -25.45 4.84
CA PRO A 193 0.95 -24.81 5.46
C PRO A 193 1.52 -23.76 4.51
N VAL A 194 1.82 -22.61 5.09
CA VAL A 194 2.58 -21.58 4.41
C VAL A 194 3.83 -22.25 3.84
N GLY A 195 4.12 -22.01 2.57
CA GLY A 195 5.20 -22.70 1.88
C GLY A 195 6.55 -22.21 2.36
N SER A 196 7.60 -22.53 1.58
CA SER A 196 8.87 -21.81 1.71
C SER A 196 8.65 -20.29 1.60
N PRO A 197 9.49 -19.48 2.24
CA PRO A 197 9.46 -18.02 2.09
C PRO A 197 9.47 -17.61 0.62
N ILE A 198 8.63 -16.64 0.27
CA ILE A 198 8.63 -16.01 -1.07
C ILE A 198 9.77 -15.00 -1.16
N PHE A 199 10.04 -14.30 -0.06
CA PHE A 199 11.01 -13.21 -0.02
C PHE A 199 12.23 -13.52 0.84
N LYS A 200 13.31 -12.78 0.59
CA LYS A 200 14.44 -12.70 1.50
C LYS A 200 14.11 -11.81 2.70
N TYR A 201 14.71 -12.17 3.84
CA TYR A 201 14.59 -11.44 5.10
C TYR A 201 15.97 -11.18 5.73
N PRO A 202 16.11 -10.12 6.55
CA PRO A 202 15.06 -9.16 6.92
C PRO A 202 14.72 -8.18 5.79
N ALA A 203 13.47 -7.71 5.75
CA ALA A 203 12.91 -6.94 4.63
C ALA A 203 13.62 -5.59 4.41
N TRP A 204 14.09 -4.96 5.48
CA TRP A 204 14.87 -3.71 5.39
C TRP A 204 16.19 -3.87 4.64
N LYS A 205 16.75 -5.08 4.60
CA LYS A 205 17.99 -5.40 3.89
C LYS A 205 17.75 -5.87 2.46
N PHE A 206 16.63 -6.54 2.22
CA PHE A 206 16.29 -7.16 0.94
C PHE A 206 14.88 -6.76 0.48
N PRO A 207 14.60 -5.46 0.28
CA PRO A 207 13.26 -4.98 -0.03
C PRO A 207 12.78 -5.57 -1.36
N SER A 208 11.65 -6.29 -1.32
CA SER A 208 11.02 -6.94 -2.47
C SER A 208 11.87 -8.00 -3.20
N GLU A 209 13.01 -8.43 -2.65
CA GLU A 209 13.84 -9.49 -3.24
C GLU A 209 13.27 -10.88 -2.96
N LEU A 210 13.17 -11.70 -4.00
CA LEU A 210 12.68 -13.08 -3.90
C LEU A 210 13.72 -14.00 -3.27
N ALA A 211 13.25 -14.96 -2.47
CA ALA A 211 14.04 -16.08 -2.00
C ALA A 211 14.48 -16.98 -3.18
N PRO A 212 15.65 -17.65 -3.09
CA PRO A 212 16.16 -18.54 -4.13
C PRO A 212 15.36 -19.83 -4.31
#